data_AF-A0A519KMG6-F1
#
_entry.id   AF-A0A519KMG6-F1
#
_cell.length_a   1.000
_cell.length_b   1.000
_cell.length_c   1.000
_cell.angle_alpha   90.00
_cell.angle_beta   90.00
_cell.angle_gamma   90.00
#
_symmetry.space_group_name_H-M   'P 1'
#
loop_
_entity.id
_entity.type
_entity.pdbx_description
1 polymer ?
#
loop_
_entity_poly.entity_id
_entity_poly.type
_entity_poly.pdbx_seq_one_letter_code
_entity_poly.pdbx_strand_id
1 'polypeptide(L)' 'DVIDGLFPDAGRHYVLIDYAAEWRSGEPVAGDDALEARFVALDQVEALIDWSETRRVIRMAIEAATVAPLKTEVK' A
#
# COMPACT_ATOMS: atom_id res chain seq x y z
N ASP A 1 -5.64 -2.06 -6.53
CA ASP A 1 -5.68 -3.33 -7.28
C ASP A 1 -6.46 -4.35 -6.46
N VAL A 2 -6.79 -5.51 -7.01
CA VAL A 2 -7.34 -6.64 -6.23
C VAL A 2 -6.42 -7.84 -6.39
N ILE A 3 -5.89 -8.34 -5.28
CA ILE A 3 -4.98 -9.48 -5.25
C ILE A 3 -5.66 -10.65 -4.56
N ASP A 4 -5.62 -11.80 -5.23
CA ASP A 4 -5.97 -13.09 -4.65
C ASP A 4 -4.68 -13.78 -4.15
N GLY A 5 -4.55 -13.90 -2.82
CA GLY A 5 -3.41 -14.50 -2.13
C GLY A 5 -3.75 -15.88 -1.58
N LEU A 6 -3.21 -16.92 -2.23
CA LEU A 6 -3.28 -18.29 -1.75
C LEU A 6 -2.04 -18.63 -0.94
N PHE A 7 -2.22 -19.03 0.33
CA PHE A 7 -1.15 -19.41 1.25
C PHE A 7 -1.36 -20.85 1.74
N PRO A 8 -1.03 -21.87 0.91
CA PRO A 8 -1.29 -23.27 1.23
C PRO A 8 -0.63 -23.73 2.52
N ASP A 9 0.60 -23.27 2.79
CA ASP A 9 1.36 -23.64 3.99
C ASP A 9 0.68 -23.15 5.29
N ALA A 10 -0.08 -22.07 5.20
CA ALA A 10 -0.90 -21.56 6.30
C ALA A 10 -2.34 -22.08 6.27
N GLY A 11 -2.75 -22.77 5.20
CA GLY A 11 -4.13 -23.18 4.95
C GLY A 11 -5.09 -22.00 4.79
N ARG A 12 -4.61 -20.86 4.25
CA ARG A 12 -5.40 -19.62 4.16
C ARG A 12 -5.50 -19.09 2.74
N HIS A 13 -6.60 -18.38 2.50
CA HIS A 13 -6.90 -17.66 1.28
C HIS A 13 -7.35 -16.26 1.65
N TYR A 14 -6.66 -15.25 1.12
CA TYR A 14 -6.92 -13.85 1.39
C TYR A 14 -7.16 -13.10 0.09
N VAL A 15 -8.14 -12.19 0.11
CA VAL A 15 -8.31 -11.21 -0.95
C VAL A 15 -7.93 -9.85 -0.37
N LEU A 16 -6.97 -9.18 -1.02
CA LEU A 16 -6.56 -7.83 -0.67
C LEU A 16 -7.07 -6.86 -1.73
N ILE A 17 -7.61 -5.72 -1.29
CA ILE A 17 -8.09 -4.65 -2.16
C ILE A 17 -7.33 -3.38 -1.79
N ASP A 18 -6.53 -2.89 -2.73
CA ASP A 18 -5.66 -1.72 -2.55
C ASP A 18 -6.22 -0.49 -3.25
N TYR A 19 -6.14 0.64 -2.54
CA TYR A 19 -6.50 1.97 -3.04
C TYR A 19 -5.30 2.91 -2.98
N ALA A 20 -5.11 3.72 -4.02
CA ALA A 20 -4.19 4.85 -3.98
C ALA A 20 -4.91 6.06 -3.36
N ALA A 21 -4.29 6.68 -2.36
CA ALA A 21 -4.85 7.82 -1.64
C ALA A 21 -3.82 8.95 -1.50
N GLU A 22 -4.30 10.18 -1.47
CA GLU A 22 -3.49 11.36 -1.14
C GLU A 22 -3.51 11.58 0.37
N TRP A 23 -2.34 11.61 1.00
CA TRP A 23 -2.24 12.04 2.39
C TRP A 23 -2.61 13.53 2.50
N ARG A 24 -3.44 13.87 3.50
CA ARG A 24 -3.94 15.24 3.70
C ARG A 24 -3.33 15.95 4.91
N SER A 25 -3.16 15.26 6.03
CA SER A 25 -2.67 15.83 7.29
C SER A 25 -2.40 14.76 8.35
N GLY A 26 -1.59 15.08 9.37
CA GLY A 26 -1.31 14.24 10.54
C GLY A 26 -0.13 13.30 10.37
N GLU A 27 0.44 12.81 11.48
CA GLU A 27 1.58 11.89 11.44
C GLU A 27 1.14 10.43 11.48
N PRO A 28 1.88 9.50 10.85
CA PRO A 28 1.59 8.08 10.93
C PRO A 28 1.77 7.58 12.38
N VAL A 29 0.81 6.80 12.86
CA VAL A 29 0.83 6.18 14.19
C VAL A 29 0.48 4.70 14.02
N ALA A 30 1.26 3.81 14.63
CA ALA A 30 1.02 2.38 14.55
C ALA A 30 -0.30 2.00 15.25
N GLY A 31 -1.04 1.08 14.63
CA GLY A 31 -2.22 0.45 15.23
C GLY A 31 -1.85 -0.61 16.27
N ASP A 32 -2.85 -1.36 16.73
CA ASP A 32 -2.65 -2.47 17.65
C ASP A 32 -2.02 -3.72 17.00
N ASP A 33 -2.09 -3.81 15.67
CA ASP A 33 -1.56 -4.90 14.86
C ASP A 33 -0.21 -4.58 14.19
N ALA A 34 0.36 -3.41 14.46
CA ALA A 34 1.62 -2.95 13.87
C ALA A 34 2.62 -2.48 14.93
N LEU A 35 3.91 -2.78 14.72
CA LEU A 35 5.00 -2.29 15.59
C LEU A 35 5.41 -0.84 15.28
N GLU A 36 5.25 -0.39 14.04
CA GLU A 36 5.68 0.93 13.57
C GLU A 36 4.76 1.40 12.42
N ALA A 37 4.60 2.73 12.29
CA ALA A 37 4.09 3.36 11.09
C ALA A 37 4.94 4.59 10.75
N ARG A 38 5.42 4.69 9.51
CA ARG A 38 6.24 5.80 9.04
C ARG A 38 6.13 6.00 7.53
N PHE A 39 6.38 7.23 7.09
CA PHE A 39 6.66 7.49 5.68
C PHE A 39 8.08 7.08 5.34
N VAL A 40 8.27 6.54 4.13
CA VAL A 40 9.55 6.04 3.63
C VAL A 40 9.77 6.56 2.22
N ALA A 41 11.05 6.69 1.84
CA ALA A 41 11.37 6.99 0.44
C ALA A 41 11.08 5.76 -0.44
N LEU A 42 10.66 6.00 -1.68
CA LEU A 42 10.25 4.94 -2.59
C LEU A 42 11.36 3.92 -2.88
N ASP A 43 12.61 4.37 -2.94
CA ASP A 43 13.77 3.52 -3.16
C ASP A 43 14.04 2.53 -2.02
N GLN A 44 13.44 2.73 -0.84
CA GLN A 44 13.55 1.83 0.29
C GLN A 44 12.59 0.64 0.21
N VAL A 45 11.57 0.68 -0.67
CA VAL A 45 10.51 -0.34 -0.73
C VAL A 45 11.06 -1.74 -0.98
N GLU A 46 12.05 -1.89 -1.86
CA GLU A 46 12.64 -3.19 -2.19
C GLU A 46 13.36 -3.83 -0.99
N ALA A 47 13.87 -3.03 -0.05
CA ALA A 47 14.53 -3.54 1.15
C ALA A 47 13.57 -3.81 2.30
N LEU A 48 12.36 -3.22 2.29
CA LEU A 48 11.41 -3.30 3.39
C LEU A 48 10.27 -4.30 3.16
N ILE A 49 9.99 -4.65 1.90
CA ILE A 49 8.80 -5.42 1.52
C ILE A 49 9.19 -6.70 0.81
N ASP A 50 9.03 -7.83 1.50
CA ASP A 50 9.38 -9.14 0.96
C ASP A 50 8.44 -9.57 -0.17
N TRP A 51 7.14 -9.27 -0.07
CA TRP A 51 6.15 -9.78 -1.02
C TRP A 51 6.15 -8.99 -2.35
N SER A 52 6.28 -9.71 -3.46
CA SER A 52 6.34 -9.11 -4.80
C SER A 52 5.06 -8.37 -5.19
N GLU A 53 3.89 -8.85 -4.77
CA GLU A 53 2.62 -8.22 -5.15
C GLU A 53 2.43 -6.86 -4.50
N THR A 54 2.80 -6.71 -3.22
CA THR A 54 2.81 -5.39 -2.56
C THR A 54 3.74 -4.42 -3.30
N ARG A 55 4.95 -4.87 -3.69
CA ARG A 55 5.88 -4.04 -4.47
C ARG A 55 5.30 -3.63 -5.82
N ARG A 56 4.60 -4.55 -6.51
CA ARG A 56 3.92 -4.27 -7.79
C ARG A 56 2.82 -3.23 -7.62
N VAL A 57 1.96 -3.38 -6.61
CA VAL A 57 0.85 -2.45 -6.36
C VAL A 57 1.35 -1.05 -6.00
N ILE A 58 2.42 -0.93 -5.21
CA ILE A 58 3.04 0.37 -4.90
C ILE A 58 3.46 1.09 -6.19
N ARG A 59 4.15 0.40 -7.11
CA ARG A 59 4.54 0.97 -8.41
C ARG A 59 3.34 1.43 -9.23
N MET A 60 2.29 0.62 -9.32
CA MET A 60 1.05 0.99 -10.01
C MET A 60 0.39 2.23 -9.40
N ALA A 61 0.40 2.36 -8.07
CA ALA A 61 -0.18 3.51 -7.39
C ALA A 61 0.56 4.82 -7.74
N ILE A 62 1.89 4.76 -7.88
CA ILE A 62 2.72 5.91 -8.29
C ILE A 62 2.45 6.29 -9.73
N GLU A 63 2.37 5.31 -10.62
CA GLU A 63 2.00 5.54 -12.02
C GLU A 63 0.60 6.18 -12.11
N ALA A 64 -0.39 5.69 -11.36
CA ALA A 64 -1.73 6.27 -11.33
C ALA A 64 -1.74 7.71 -10.80
N ALA A 65 -0.97 8.01 -9.75
CA ALA A 65 -0.87 9.33 -9.16
C ALA A 65 -0.17 10.37 -10.07
N THR A 66 0.72 9.92 -10.95
CA THR A 66 1.43 10.81 -11.91
C THR A 66 0.61 11.13 -13.15
N VAL A 67 -0.37 10.28 -13.51
CA VAL A 67 -1.15 10.41 -14.75
C VAL A 67 -2.45 11.22 -14.57
N ALA A 68 -3.04 11.24 -13.38
CA ALA A 68 -4.25 12.02 -13.10
C ALA A 68 -4.14 12.73 -11.74
N PRO A 69 -4.39 14.06 -11.65
CA PRO A 69 -4.48 14.70 -10.35
C PRO A 69 -5.64 14.07 -9.58
N LEU A 70 -5.36 13.57 -8.37
CA LEU A 70 -6.37 13.08 -7.46
C LEU A 70 -7.36 14.22 -7.20
N LYS A 71 -8.64 14.02 -7.54
CA LYS A 71 -9.66 15.06 -7.42
C LYS A 71 -9.86 15.40 -5.94
N THR A 72 -9.56 16.63 -5.57
CA THR A 72 -9.83 17.18 -4.24
C THR A 72 -11.28 17.67 -4.18
N GLU A 73 -12.24 16.77 -3.95
CA GLU A 73 -13.57 17.20 -3.50
C GLU A 73 -13.58 17.21 -1.96
N VAL A 74 -13.31 18.38 -1.39
CA VAL A 74 -13.68 18.66 0.01
C VAL A 74 -15.17 18.99 -0.01
N LYS A 75 -16.00 18.12 0.58
CA LYS A 75 -17.38 18.46 0.92
C LYS A 75 -17.41 19.30 2.19
#